data_AF-A0A356KYK3-F1
#
_entry.id   AF-A0A356KYK3-F1
#
_cell.length_a   1.000
_cell.length_b   1.000
_cell.length_c   1.000
_cell.angle_alpha   90.00
_cell.angle_beta   90.00
_cell.angle_gamma   90.00
#
_symmetry.space_group_name_H-M   'P 1'
#
loop_
_entity.id
_entity.type
_entity.pdbx_description
1 polymer ?
#
loop_
_entity_poly.entity_id
_entity_poly.type
_entity_poly.pdbx_seq_one_letter_code
_entity_poly.pdbx_strand_id
1 'polypeptide(L)'
;FVEIADEVDGKDARRFSRDLVNGVRDQRAALDAELSAVAINWRVERMATIDRNILRIGAYELLFRDDVPAAVSINEAVTLAKKYSSKESGGFVNGILDKIRVRAEKGATVSAPAEEAE
;
A
#
# COMPACT_ATOMS: atom_id res chain seq x y z
N PHE A 1 12.36 24.19 5.57
CA PHE A 1 13.05 23.40 4.54
C PHE A 1 14.00 22.48 5.28
N VAL A 2 13.55 21.28 5.65
CA VAL A 2 14.41 20.34 6.39
C VAL A 2 15.25 19.60 5.36
N GLU A 3 16.51 20.02 5.25
CA GLU A 3 17.61 19.25 4.68
C GLU A 3 17.96 18.11 5.65
N ILE A 4 17.43 16.90 5.42
CA ILE A 4 18.10 15.63 5.74
C ILE A 4 17.58 14.63 4.70
N ALA A 5 18.15 14.66 3.48
CA ALA A 5 18.17 13.44 2.69
C ALA A 5 19.28 12.59 3.31
N ASP A 6 18.91 11.87 4.38
CA ASP A 6 19.81 10.88 4.96
C ASP A 6 20.20 9.94 3.83
N GLU A 7 21.50 9.81 3.59
CA GLU A 7 22.03 8.92 2.58
C GLU A 7 21.71 7.50 3.04
N VAL A 8 20.53 6.98 2.64
CA VAL A 8 20.10 5.64 3.01
C VAL A 8 21.21 4.70 2.52
N ASP A 9 21.90 4.00 3.43
CA ASP A 9 22.91 3.03 3.05
C ASP A 9 22.27 2.11 2.01
N GLY A 10 22.90 1.99 0.84
CA GLY A 10 22.36 1.17 -0.23
C GLY A 10 22.08 -0.27 0.21
N LYS A 11 22.76 -0.78 1.26
CA LYS A 11 22.42 -2.08 1.88
C LYS A 11 21.10 -2.05 2.63
N ASP A 12 20.86 -1.01 3.44
CA ASP A 12 19.62 -0.85 4.21
C ASP A 12 18.42 -0.59 3.29
N ALA A 13 18.59 0.25 2.27
CA ALA A 13 17.57 0.46 1.24
C ALA A 13 17.21 -0.84 0.51
N ARG A 14 18.21 -1.66 0.15
CA ARG A 14 17.98 -2.97 -0.49
C ARG A 14 17.28 -3.96 0.44
N ARG A 15 17.61 -3.96 1.72
CA ARG A 15 16.96 -4.82 2.72
C ARG A 15 15.50 -4.41 2.90
N PHE A 16 15.25 -3.13 3.17
CA PHE A 16 13.89 -2.59 3.30
C PHE A 16 13.04 -2.90 2.07
N SER A 17 13.57 -2.65 0.87
CA SER A 17 12.84 -2.93 -0.38
C SER A 17 12.49 -4.41 -0.52
N ARG A 18 13.39 -5.31 -0.12
CA ARG A 18 13.17 -6.75 -0.18
C ARG A 18 12.11 -7.20 0.81
N ASP A 19 12.18 -6.70 2.04
CA ASP A 19 11.21 -7.00 3.10
C ASP A 19 9.81 -6.50 2.70
N LEU A 20 9.73 -5.30 2.13
CA LEU A 20 8.49 -4.72 1.61
C LEU A 20 7.89 -5.58 0.48
N VAL A 21 8.69 -5.94 -0.53
CA VAL A 21 8.22 -6.75 -1.66
C VAL A 21 7.77 -8.15 -1.21
N ASN A 22 8.52 -8.78 -0.31
CA ASN A 22 8.15 -10.08 0.23
C ASN A 22 6.86 -9.99 1.04
N GLY A 23 6.74 -9.01 1.93
CA GLY A 23 5.53 -8.80 2.71
C GLY A 23 4.29 -8.57 1.86
N VAL A 24 4.39 -7.73 0.82
CA VAL A 24 3.29 -7.50 -0.14
C VAL A 24 2.92 -8.79 -0.88
N ARG A 25 3.92 -9.60 -1.28
CA ARG A 25 3.68 -10.87 -1.96
C ARG A 25 2.97 -11.86 -1.05
N ASP A 26 3.43 -12.00 0.18
CA ASP A 26 2.95 -12.99 1.14
C ASP A 26 1.54 -12.60 1.65
N GLN A 27 1.24 -11.30 1.77
CA GLN A 27 -0.07 -10.78 2.15
C GLN A 27 -1.00 -10.47 0.97
N ARG A 28 -0.63 -10.86 -0.26
CA ARG A 28 -1.32 -10.40 -1.49
C ARG A 28 -2.83 -10.66 -1.47
N ALA A 29 -3.27 -11.82 -1.00
CA ALA A 29 -4.69 -12.17 -0.96
C ALA A 29 -5.48 -11.28 0.02
N ALA A 30 -4.91 -11.02 1.21
CA ALA A 30 -5.51 -10.13 2.20
C ALA A 30 -5.57 -8.68 1.68
N LEU A 31 -4.49 -8.21 1.04
CA LEU A 31 -4.45 -6.88 0.43
C LEU A 31 -5.49 -6.72 -0.69
N ASP A 32 -5.62 -7.72 -1.57
CA ASP A 32 -6.63 -7.70 -2.64
C ASP A 32 -8.07 -7.72 -2.07
N ALA A 33 -8.30 -8.41 -0.95
CA ALA A 33 -9.59 -8.41 -0.26
C ALA A 33 -9.91 -7.04 0.35
N GLU A 34 -8.95 -6.39 1.01
CA GLU A 34 -9.11 -5.04 1.57
C GLU A 34 -9.38 -4.00 0.47
N LEU A 35 -8.61 -4.06 -0.61
CA LEU A 35 -8.81 -3.19 -1.77
C LEU A 35 -10.21 -3.38 -2.36
N SER A 36 -10.67 -4.63 -2.49
CA SER A 36 -12.01 -4.94 -2.99
C SER A 36 -13.12 -4.42 -2.07
N ALA A 37 -12.90 -4.44 -0.75
CA ALA A 37 -13.87 -3.95 0.23
C ALA A 37 -14.10 -2.43 0.14
N VAL A 38 -13.11 -1.65 -0.30
CA VAL A 38 -13.21 -0.18 -0.42
C VAL A 38 -13.43 0.30 -1.85
N ALA A 39 -13.07 -0.50 -2.84
CA ALA A 39 -13.19 -0.20 -4.27
C ALA A 39 -14.57 -0.61 -4.82
N ILE A 40 -15.65 -0.15 -4.18
CA ILE A 40 -17.04 -0.59 -4.43
C ILE A 40 -17.45 -0.53 -5.92
N ASN A 41 -16.90 0.42 -6.70
CA ASN A 41 -17.20 0.57 -8.13
C ASN A 41 -16.08 0.09 -9.06
N TRP A 42 -14.98 -0.46 -8.52
CA TRP A 42 -13.78 -0.79 -9.26
C TRP A 42 -13.27 -2.19 -8.90
N ARG A 43 -13.35 -3.11 -9.86
CA ARG A 43 -12.72 -4.42 -9.72
C ARG A 43 -11.20 -4.26 -9.73
N VAL A 44 -10.52 -4.77 -8.70
CA VAL A 44 -9.06 -4.67 -8.53
C VAL A 44 -8.30 -5.21 -9.75
N GLU A 45 -8.83 -6.26 -10.39
CA GLU A 45 -8.24 -6.88 -11.58
C GLU A 45 -8.31 -5.97 -12.81
N ARG A 46 -9.26 -5.03 -12.86
CA ARG A 46 -9.43 -4.08 -13.96
C ARG A 46 -8.60 -2.80 -13.79
N MET A 47 -7.98 -2.60 -12.62
CA MET A 47 -7.10 -1.46 -12.39
C MET A 47 -5.85 -1.58 -13.25
N ALA A 48 -5.27 -0.43 -13.63
CA ALA A 48 -3.95 -0.39 -14.24
C ALA A 48 -2.96 -1.16 -13.35
N THR A 49 -2.08 -1.97 -13.96
CA THR A 49 -1.14 -2.82 -13.20
C THR A 49 -0.28 -1.99 -12.25
N ILE A 50 0.08 -0.77 -12.65
CA ILE A 50 0.84 0.17 -11.83
C ILE A 50 0.03 0.62 -10.61
N ASP A 51 -1.20 1.11 -10.82
CA ASP A 51 -2.07 1.55 -9.72
C ASP A 51 -2.35 0.43 -8.74
N ARG A 52 -2.65 -0.77 -9.23
CA ARG A 52 -2.90 -1.95 -8.38
C ARG A 52 -1.69 -2.28 -7.50
N ASN A 53 -0.47 -2.24 -8.04
CA ASN A 53 0.72 -2.57 -7.26
C ASN A 53 1.08 -1.46 -6.27
N ILE A 54 0.89 -0.19 -6.64
CA ILE A 54 1.05 0.94 -5.72
C ILE A 54 0.07 0.84 -4.55
N LEU A 55 -1.19 0.53 -4.85
CA LEU A 55 -2.23 0.32 -3.85
C LEU A 55 -1.89 -0.82 -2.89
N ARG A 56 -1.36 -1.94 -3.40
CA ARG A 56 -0.90 -3.06 -2.56
C ARG A 56 0.24 -2.68 -1.64
N ILE A 57 1.23 -1.93 -2.15
CA ILE A 57 2.36 -1.46 -1.34
C ILE A 57 1.86 -0.53 -0.23
N GLY A 58 1.09 0.50 -0.59
CA GLY A 58 0.56 1.45 0.40
C GLY A 58 -0.35 0.78 1.42
N ALA A 59 -1.23 -0.14 0.99
CA ALA A 59 -2.08 -0.89 1.90
C ALA A 59 -1.27 -1.80 2.83
N TYR A 60 -0.20 -2.43 2.33
CA TYR A 60 0.67 -3.25 3.17
C TYR A 60 1.35 -2.41 4.27
N GLU A 61 1.87 -1.24 3.92
CA GLU A 61 2.47 -0.35 4.90
C GLU A 61 1.44 0.11 5.94
N LEU A 62 0.22 0.46 5.52
CA LEU A 62 -0.85 0.88 6.43
C LEU A 62 -1.32 -0.19 7.41
N LEU A 63 -1.27 -1.47 7.01
CA LEU A 63 -1.89 -2.57 7.76
C LEU A 63 -0.89 -3.43 8.54
N PHE A 64 0.37 -3.46 8.10
CA PHE A 64 1.38 -4.40 8.62
C PHE A 64 2.70 -3.73 9.03
N ARG A 65 2.85 -2.41 8.88
CA ARG A 65 4.10 -1.69 9.16
C ARG A 65 3.88 -0.52 10.11
N ASP A 66 3.99 -0.80 11.41
CA ASP A 66 3.89 0.23 12.47
C ASP A 66 5.06 1.21 12.50
N ASP A 67 6.16 0.88 11.82
CA ASP A 67 7.36 1.72 11.70
C ASP A 67 7.28 2.77 10.58
N VAL A 68 6.21 2.75 9.77
CA VAL A 68 5.99 3.73 8.70
C VAL A 68 4.71 4.54 8.98
N PRO A 69 4.80 5.87 9.17
CA PRO A 69 3.61 6.68 9.40
C PRO A 69 2.61 6.61 8.24
N ALA A 70 1.32 6.45 8.55
CA ALA A 70 0.26 6.30 7.55
C ALA A 70 0.22 7.45 6.54
N ALA A 71 0.42 8.69 7.00
CA ALA A 71 0.43 9.87 6.12
C ALA A 71 1.57 9.84 5.10
N VAL A 72 2.74 9.30 5.49
CA VAL A 72 3.90 9.16 4.61
C VAL A 72 3.61 8.09 3.56
N SER A 73 3.13 6.91 3.96
CA SER A 73 2.78 5.82 3.05
C SER A 73 1.77 6.27 1.97
N ILE A 74 0.74 7.02 2.36
CA ILE A 74 -0.25 7.57 1.41
C ILE A 74 0.39 8.60 0.47
N ASN A 75 1.21 9.52 1.00
CA ASN A 75 1.83 10.55 0.18
C ASN A 75 2.77 9.95 -0.88
N GLU A 76 3.61 8.99 -0.49
CA GLU A 76 4.55 8.33 -1.40
C GLU A 76 3.80 7.51 -2.47
N ALA A 77 2.75 6.78 -2.09
CA ALA A 77 1.92 6.05 -3.04
C ALA A 77 1.28 6.99 -4.08
N VAL A 78 0.79 8.17 -3.65
CA VAL A 78 0.24 9.18 -4.55
C VAL A 78 1.30 9.75 -5.49
N THR A 79 2.51 9.99 -4.98
CA THR A 79 3.64 10.47 -5.78
C THR A 79 4.05 9.45 -6.84
N LEU A 80 4.14 8.16 -6.48
CA LEU A 80 4.41 7.07 -7.42
C LEU A 80 3.31 6.97 -8.49
N ALA A 81 2.04 7.10 -8.10
CA ALA A 81 0.92 6.99 -9.04
C ALA A 81 0.94 8.13 -10.06
N LYS A 82 1.20 9.37 -9.61
CA LYS A 82 1.35 10.53 -10.50
C LYS A 82 2.53 10.40 -11.45
N LYS A 83 3.63 9.76 -11.00
CA LYS A 83 4.86 9.63 -11.78
C LYS A 83 4.80 8.52 -12.82
N TYR A 84 4.20 7.38 -12.48
CA TYR A 84 4.30 6.16 -13.28
C TYR A 84 2.99 5.73 -13.94
N SER A 85 1.85 6.32 -13.57
CA SER A 85 0.53 5.93 -14.08
C SER A 85 -0.15 7.08 -14.84
N SER A 86 -1.45 7.29 -14.65
CA SER A 86 -2.23 8.33 -15.33
C SER A 86 -2.36 9.62 -14.52
N LYS A 87 -2.81 10.71 -15.17
CA LYS A 87 -3.10 11.99 -14.50
C LYS A 87 -4.16 11.86 -13.39
N GLU A 88 -5.08 10.91 -13.52
CA GLU A 88 -6.18 10.70 -12.56
C GLU A 88 -5.77 9.74 -11.42
N SER A 89 -4.70 8.97 -11.59
CA SER A 89 -4.27 7.91 -10.66
C SER A 89 -3.91 8.45 -9.28
N GLY A 90 -3.35 9.67 -9.19
CA GLY A 90 -2.98 10.26 -7.89
C GLY A 90 -4.18 10.46 -6.96
N GLY A 91 -5.30 10.99 -7.48
CA GLY A 91 -6.52 11.18 -6.69
C GLY A 91 -7.19 9.86 -6.35
N PHE A 92 -7.20 8.92 -7.30
CA PHE A 92 -7.72 7.57 -7.10
C PHE A 92 -6.97 6.82 -5.98
N VAL A 93 -5.64 6.76 -6.04
CA VAL A 93 -4.80 6.09 -5.03
C VAL A 93 -5.00 6.71 -3.65
N ASN A 94 -5.00 8.04 -3.55
CA ASN A 94 -5.27 8.72 -2.28
C ASN A 94 -6.61 8.29 -1.67
N GLY A 95 -7.68 8.35 -2.47
CA GLY A 95 -9.03 8.04 -2.00
C GLY A 95 -9.22 6.58 -1.57
N ILE A 96 -8.51 5.63 -2.19
CA ILE A 96 -8.57 4.21 -1.79
C ILE A 96 -7.79 3.97 -0.49
N LEU A 97 -6.55 4.48 -0.39
CA LEU A 97 -5.72 4.27 0.79
C LEU A 97 -6.28 4.98 2.04
N ASP A 98 -6.88 6.16 1.89
CA ASP A 98 -7.57 6.85 2.98
C ASP A 98 -8.73 6.00 3.54
N LYS A 99 -9.49 5.32 2.67
CA LYS A 99 -10.57 4.43 3.11
C LYS A 99 -10.04 3.22 3.87
N ILE A 100 -8.91 2.65 3.45
CA ILE A 100 -8.26 1.54 4.15
C ILE A 100 -7.79 1.99 5.53
N ARG A 101 -7.11 3.15 5.63
CA ARG A 101 -6.68 3.71 6.92
C ARG A 101 -7.85 3.84 7.89
N VAL A 102 -8.96 4.45 7.45
CA VAL A 102 -10.16 4.64 8.30
C VAL A 102 -10.79 3.30 8.70
N ARG A 103 -10.72 2.26 7.86
CA ARG A 103 -11.20 0.91 8.23
C ARG A 103 -10.30 0.26 9.28
N ALA A 104 -8.98 0.38 9.12
CA ALA A 104 -7.99 -0.13 10.06
C ALA A 104 -8.14 0.51 11.45
N GLU A 105 -8.29 1.83 11.50
CA GLU A 105 -8.54 2.59 12.75
C GLU A 105 -9.83 2.14 13.47
N LYS A 106 -10.81 1.63 12.72
CA LYS A 106 -12.09 1.13 13.24
C LYS A 106 -12.08 -0.36 13.55
N GLY A 107 -10.95 -1.05 13.38
CA GLY A 107 -10.85 -2.51 13.54
C GLY A 107 -11.72 -3.29 12.54
N ALA A 108 -12.09 -2.68 11.42
CA ALA A 108 -13.01 -3.24 10.42
C ALA A 108 -12.26 -3.89 9.25
N THR A 109 -11.02 -4.32 9.47
CA THR A 109 -10.23 -5.04 8.47
C THR A 109 -10.76 -6.45 8.30
N VAL A 110 -10.76 -6.92 7.06
CA VAL A 110 -10.96 -8.31 6.71
C VAL A 110 -9.78 -9.05 7.32
N SER A 111 -9.99 -9.69 8.48
CA SER A 111 -9.04 -10.66 9.03
C SER A 111 -8.59 -11.55 7.88
N ALA A 112 -7.28 -11.64 7.66
CA ALA A 112 -6.74 -12.61 6.72
C ALA A 112 -7.35 -14.00 7.05
N PRO A 113 -7.59 -14.86 6.05
CA PRO A 113 -7.82 -16.26 6.35
C PRO A 113 -6.62 -16.72 7.18
N ALA A 114 -6.90 -17.25 8.37
CA ALA A 114 -5.90 -17.84 9.23
C ALA A 114 -5.01 -18.77 8.40
N GLU A 115 -3.72 -18.80 8.73
CA GLU A 115 -2.76 -19.78 8.23
C GLU A 115 -3.39 -21.17 8.12
N GLU A 116 -3.71 -21.61 6.90
CA GLU A 116 -3.63 -23.03 6.59
C GLU A 116 -2.16 -23.29 6.26
N ALA A 117 -1.38 -23.47 7.32
CA ALA A 117 -0.13 -24.18 7.27
C ALA A 117 -0.44 -25.65 6.98
N GLU A 118 0.04 -26.15 5.86
CA GLU A 118 0.33 -27.58 5.63
C GLU A 118 1.80 -27.73 5.25
#